data_AF-A0A2V5VBX7-F1
#
_entry.id   AF-A0A2V5VBX7-F1
#
_cell.length_a   1.000
_cell.length_b   1.000
_cell.length_c   1.000
_cell.angle_alpha   90.00
_cell.angle_beta   90.00
_cell.angle_gamma   90.00
#
_symmetry.space_group_name_H-M   'P 1'
#
loop_
_entity.id
_entity.type
_entity.pdbx_description
1 polymer ?
#
loop_
_entity_poly.entity_id
_entity_poly.type
_entity_poly.pdbx_seq_one_letter_code
_entity_poly.pdbx_strand_id
1 'polypeptide(L)' 'NPKPAQRFQKEAFLHWAAKLARSGAEVHAVYEACGFGFGLQRNLRALGIRCHVVCPQKLDEQNRRVKTDPAAAGPRRSA' A
#
# COMPACT_ATOMS: atom_id res chain seq x y z
N ASN A 1 2.22 -3.66 -19.02
CA ASN A 1 1.03 -3.04 -18.40
C ASN A 1 1.09 -3.17 -16.89
N PRO A 2 1.03 -2.06 -16.13
CA PRO A 2 0.93 -2.13 -14.66
C PRO A 2 -0.38 -2.82 -14.27
N LYS A 3 -0.36 -3.62 -13.20
CA LYS A 3 -1.59 -4.22 -12.66
C LYS A 3 -2.48 -3.11 -12.06
N PRO A 4 -3.81 -3.18 -12.26
CA PRO A 4 -4.72 -2.23 -11.65
C PRO A 4 -4.65 -2.33 -10.12
N ALA A 5 -4.90 -1.20 -9.45
CA ALA A 5 -4.96 -1.17 -7.99
C ALA A 5 -6.09 -2.09 -7.48
N GLN A 6 -5.76 -2.98 -6.55
CA GLN A 6 -6.73 -3.88 -5.92
C GLN A 6 -7.20 -3.31 -4.60
N ARG A 7 -8.52 -3.29 -4.37
CA ARG A 7 -9.13 -2.84 -3.11
C ARG A 7 -9.46 -4.04 -2.25
N PHE A 8 -9.24 -3.90 -0.94
CA PHE A 8 -9.55 -4.94 0.04
C PHE A 8 -10.27 -4.35 1.25
N GLN A 9 -11.15 -5.14 1.85
CA GLN A 9 -11.50 -4.98 3.25
C GLN A 9 -10.35 -5.51 4.12
N LYS A 10 -10.19 -4.99 5.35
CA LYS A 10 -9.02 -5.26 6.20
C LYS A 10 -8.81 -6.76 6.45
N GLU A 11 -9.86 -7.49 6.79
CA GLU A 11 -9.82 -8.92 7.09
C GLU A 11 -9.56 -9.73 5.81
N ALA A 12 -10.21 -9.33 4.71
CA ALA A 12 -10.01 -9.95 3.40
C ALA A 12 -8.56 -9.81 2.90
N PHE A 13 -7.92 -8.67 3.18
CA PHE A 13 -6.51 -8.44 2.87
C PHE A 13 -5.61 -9.43 3.60
N LEU A 14 -5.83 -9.66 4.90
CA LEU A 14 -5.00 -10.58 5.68
C LEU A 14 -5.16 -12.03 5.20
N HIS A 15 -6.38 -12.46 4.84
CA HIS A 15 -6.59 -13.78 4.25
C HIS A 15 -5.88 -13.93 2.90
N TRP A 16 -5.90 -12.89 2.08
CA TRP A 16 -5.18 -12.87 0.81
C TRP A 16 -3.66 -12.91 1.02
N ALA A 17 -3.13 -12.10 1.94
CA ALA A 17 -1.71 -12.09 2.27
C ALA A 17 -1.23 -13.44 2.81
N ALA A 18 -2.06 -14.12 3.62
CA ALA A 18 -1.75 -15.46 4.10
C ALA A 18 -1.67 -16.49 2.97
N LYS A 19 -2.52 -16.39 1.94
CA LYS A 19 -2.41 -17.24 0.74
C LYS A 19 -1.11 -16.97 0.00
N LEU A 20 -0.71 -15.70 -0.14
CA LEU A 20 0.52 -15.31 -0.79
C LEU A 20 1.75 -15.83 -0.04
N ALA A 21 1.77 -15.72 1.30
CA ALA A 21 2.85 -16.25 2.13
C ALA A 21 3.02 -17.78 2.00
N ARG A 22 1.93 -18.52 1.74
CA ARG A 22 1.97 -19.98 1.50
C ARG A 22 2.38 -20.38 0.09
N SER A 23 2.60 -19.43 -0.83
CA SER A 23 2.98 -19.75 -2.21
C SER A 23 4.40 -20.31 -2.38
N GLY A 24 5.21 -20.29 -1.32
CA GLY A 24 6.62 -20.68 -1.35
C GLY A 24 7.58 -19.57 -1.79
N ALA A 25 7.06 -18.40 -2.17
CA ALA A 25 7.87 -17.22 -2.46
C ALA A 25 8.16 -16.40 -1.19
N GLU A 26 9.28 -15.67 -1.19
CA GLU A 26 9.55 -14.65 -0.17
C GLU A 26 8.68 -13.41 -0.44
N VAL A 27 7.88 -13.02 0.56
CA VAL A 27 6.95 -11.89 0.43
C VAL A 27 7.47 -10.72 1.24
N HIS A 28 7.62 -9.58 0.55
CA HIS A 28 7.93 -8.29 1.14
C HIS A 28 6.74 -7.35 1.03
N ALA A 29 6.42 -6.65 2.11
CA ALA A 29 5.40 -5.62 2.17
C ALA A 29 6.03 -4.29 2.56
N VAL A 30 5.60 -3.21 1.91
CA VAL A 30 5.91 -1.84 2.31
C VAL A 30 4.61 -1.19 2.74
N TYR A 31 4.58 -0.66 3.94
CA TYR A 31 3.39 -0.11 4.57
C TYR A 31 3.71 1.28 5.13
N GLU A 32 2.87 2.26 4.79
CA GLU A 32 2.92 3.59 5.39
C GLU A 32 2.11 3.60 6.68
N ALA A 33 2.79 3.75 7.82
CA ALA A 33 2.10 3.89 9.09
C ALA A 33 1.56 5.32 9.24
N CYS A 34 0.28 5.50 8.95
CA CYS A 34 -0.46 6.67 9.40
C CYS A 34 -0.74 6.56 10.91
N GLY A 35 -1.31 7.61 11.53
CA GLY A 35 -1.62 7.68 12.97
C GLY A 35 -2.53 6.58 13.57
N PHE A 36 -2.85 5.55 12.80
CA PHE A 36 -3.61 4.36 13.20
C PHE A 36 -2.72 3.19 13.68
N GLY A 37 -1.39 3.38 13.75
CA GLY A 37 -0.46 2.48 14.42
C GLY A 37 0.04 1.29 13.57
N PHE A 38 0.60 0.27 14.25
CA PHE A 38 1.38 -0.80 13.61
C PHE A 38 0.66 -2.16 13.57
N GLY A 39 -0.66 -2.21 13.77
CA GLY A 39 -1.42 -3.45 13.83
C GLY A 39 -1.31 -4.29 12.55
N LEU A 40 -1.36 -3.64 11.39
CA LEU A 40 -1.19 -4.33 10.10
C LEU A 40 0.20 -4.97 9.98
N GLN A 41 1.25 -4.23 10.35
CA GLN A 41 2.62 -4.74 10.29
C GLN A 41 2.82 -5.96 11.19
N ARG A 42 2.25 -5.95 12.40
CA ARG A 42 2.31 -7.10 13.32
C ARG A 42 1.63 -8.33 12.73
N ASN A 43 0.44 -8.15 12.16
CA ASN A 43 -0.30 -9.24 11.52
C ASN A 43 0.46 -9.82 10.32
N LEU A 44 1.07 -8.97 9.49
CA LEU A 44 1.86 -9.43 8.34
C LEU A 44 3.12 -10.18 8.78
N ARG A 45 3.85 -9.69 9.80
CA ARG A 45 5.01 -10.39 10.34
C ARG A 45 4.65 -11.75 10.95
N ALA A 46 3.49 -11.86 11.61
CA ALA A 46 2.99 -13.13 12.13
C ALA A 46 2.70 -14.16 11.02
N LEU A 47 2.43 -13.70 9.78
CA LEU A 47 2.31 -14.55 8.60
C LEU A 47 3.66 -14.90 7.94
N GLY A 48 4.79 -14.48 8.53
CA GLY A 48 6.13 -14.67 7.95
C GLY A 48 6.50 -13.65 6.86
N ILE A 49 5.69 -12.61 6.66
CA ILE A 49 5.92 -11.58 5.64
C ILE A 49 6.89 -10.53 6.19
N ARG A 50 7.93 -10.20 5.43
CA ARG A 50 8.83 -9.09 5.76
C ARG A 50 8.13 -7.77 5.50
N CYS A 51 7.76 -7.06 6.56
CA CYS A 51 7.03 -5.80 6.45
C CYS A 51 7.90 -4.61 6.86
N HIS A 52 8.20 -3.73 5.91
CA HIS A 52 8.88 -2.46 6.09
C HIS A 52 7.85 -1.37 6.35
N VAL A 53 7.98 -0.69 7.49
CA VAL A 53 7.14 0.46 7.80
C VAL A 53 7.88 1.72 7.40
N VAL A 54 7.24 2.55 6.59
CA VAL A 54 7.81 3.80 6.09
C VAL A 54 6.98 4.98 6.57
N CYS A 55 7.65 6.13 6.73
CA CYS A 55 6.99 7.40 6.94
C CYS A 55 6.85 8.10 5.59
N PRO A 56 5.69 8.71 5.27
CA PRO A 56 5.55 9.47 4.04
C PRO A 56 6.53 10.63 4.06
N GLN A 57 7.28 10.80 2.98
CA GLN A 57 8.05 12.00 2.75
C GLN A 57 7.26 12.92 1.82
N LYS A 58 7.26 14.22 2.12
CA LYS A 58 6.76 15.22 1.17
C LYS A 58 7.71 15.25 -0.04
N LEU A 59 7.26 14.71 -1.17
CA LEU A 59 8.04 14.67 -2.41
C LEU A 59 8.06 16.02 -3.14
N ASP A 60 7.12 16.90 -2.81
CA ASP A 60 6.98 18.23 -3.41
C ASP A 60 6.88 19.26 -2.29
N GLU A 61 8.03 19.68 -1.78
CA GLU A 61 8.13 20.65 -0.70
C GLU A 61 7.41 21.96 -1.06
N GLN A 62 7.46 22.35 -2.34
CA GLN A 62 6.85 23.56 -2.87
C GLN A 62 5.35 23.43 -3.21
N ASN A 63 4.73 22.25 -3.02
CA ASN A 63 3.31 21.99 -3.33
C ASN A 63 2.90 22.37 -4.78
N ARG A 64 3.80 22.19 -5.75
CA ARG A 64 3.55 22.41 -7.19
C ARG A 64 2.54 21.43 -7.81
N ARG A 65 2.18 20.33 -7.12
CA ARG A 65 1.13 19.35 -7.51
C ARG A 65 1.32 18.81 -8.94
N VAL A 66 2.57 18.51 -9.32
CA VAL A 66 2.86 17.92 -10.62
C VAL A 66 2.41 16.46 -10.61
N LYS A 67 1.38 16.14 -11.39
CA LYS A 67 0.84 14.79 -11.53
C LYS A 67 1.58 14.06 -12.64
N THR A 68 2.52 13.21 -12.27
CA THR A 68 3.33 12.41 -13.20
C THR A 68 2.76 11.02 -13.49
N ASP A 69 1.65 10.62 -12.85
CA ASP A 69 0.98 9.35 -13.13
C ASP A 69 -0.14 9.53 -14.20
N PRO A 70 -0.02 8.89 -15.38
CA PRO A 70 -1.03 8.98 -16.43
C PRO A 70 -2.36 8.30 -16.07
N ALA A 71 -2.39 7.39 -15.08
CA ALA A 71 -3.53 6.49 -14.84
C ALA A 71 -4.62 7.06 -13.92
N ALA A 72 -4.45 8.28 -13.38
CA ALA A 72 -5.45 8.91 -12.53
C ALA A 72 -6.31 9.97 -13.25
N ALA A 73 -6.58 9.82 -14.55
CA ALA A 73 -7.47 10.72 -15.28
C ALA A 73 -8.96 10.51 -14.89
N GLY A 74 -9.32 10.84 -13.65
CA GLY A 74 -10.71 11.16 -13.31
C GLY A 74 -11.08 12.55 -13.85
N PRO A 75 -12.34 12.79 -14.24
CA PRO A 75 -12.72 14.06 -14.84
C PRO A 75 -12.42 15.20 -13.87
N ARG A 76 -11.75 16.25 -14.36
CA ARG A 76 -11.62 17.52 -13.65
C ARG A 76 -13.04 18.04 -13.42
N ARG A 77 -13.53 18.01 -12.19
CA ARG A 77 -14.67 18.85 -11.83
C ARG A 77 -14.15 20.28 -11.77
N SER A 78 -14.61 21.10 -12.71
CA SER A 78 -14.57 22.56 -12.60
C SER A 78 -15.43 23.00 -11.42
N ALA A 79 -15.03 24.15 -10.86
CA ALA A 79 -15.50 24.80 -9.64
C ALA A 79 -17.02 24.82 -9.44
#